data_AF-A0AAF3FL66-F1
#
_entry.id   AF-A0AAF3FL66-F1
#
_cell.length_a   1.000
_cell.length_b   1.000
_cell.length_c   1.000
_cell.angle_alpha   90.00
_cell.angle_beta   90.00
_cell.angle_gamma   90.00
#
_symmetry.space_group_name_H-M   'P 1'
#
loop_
_entity.id
_entity.type
_entity.pdbx_description
1 polymer ?
#
loop_
_entity_poly.entity_id
_entity_poly.type
_entity_poly.pdbx_seq_one_letter_code
_entity_poly.pdbx_strand_id
1 'polypeptide(L)'
;MRNDHVAAMNEMEHKDFSDMDFQNGLVHRINAHEAQRGATSLQMPASSQDKSCNSKIKPRLLAVTVIAGLIGLIALSLLWSSIFHVQEGHVAVLFRGGALQNETLGPGYHLKVPWLTDARIVQITIQTDEVSNVPCGTQGGVMIYFDRIEVVNILNADAVLETVRKYTTDYDKPLIYNKVHHEINQFCSKHTIQEVYIDLFDKIDENLKSALQAELQTLAPGLFVQSVRVTKPKIPNEIRQNYEQMEAEKTKLLVAVEHQRVVEKEAETDRKRALIEAEKKSQVAAVEYKQVIAQKEAQKTVNKLEDEIHIAKEKANADASFYKAQKQAEANAKLLSPQFLDLKKIEAIKENNKIYYGDSIPKARITRTISVSKVHGFIDVGGTQNFVITFQKAPRADKLPFQFVKPGDSTDSQGARRFPSDGSLIMAEVCGETVMKLSIAE
;
A
#
# COMPACT_ATOMS: atom_id res chain seq x y z
N MET A 1 -2.68 22.83 -5.70
CA MET A 1 -1.71 22.66 -6.80
C MET A 1 -2.45 22.18 -8.03
N ARG A 2 -1.98 22.62 -9.18
CA ARG A 2 -2.59 22.58 -10.51
C ARG A 2 -2.53 21.17 -11.15
N ASN A 3 -3.42 20.96 -12.12
CA ASN A 3 -3.38 20.07 -13.29
C ASN A 3 -3.95 18.64 -13.21
N ASP A 4 -5.12 18.52 -13.86
CA ASP A 4 -5.41 17.71 -15.07
C ASP A 4 -5.32 16.18 -15.04
N HIS A 5 -6.51 15.54 -15.04
CA HIS A 5 -7.07 14.70 -16.12
C HIS A 5 -8.36 14.03 -15.57
N VAL A 6 -9.57 14.47 -15.94
CA VAL A 6 -10.44 13.94 -17.03
C VAL A 6 -10.71 12.43 -16.85
N ALA A 7 -11.92 11.88 -16.68
CA ALA A 7 -13.27 12.27 -17.10
C ALA A 7 -14.33 11.64 -16.17
N ALA A 8 -15.51 12.26 -16.13
CA ALA A 8 -16.74 11.69 -15.60
C ALA A 8 -17.85 11.79 -16.67
N MET A 9 -18.74 10.79 -16.67
CA MET A 9 -20.11 10.80 -17.25
C MET A 9 -20.20 10.81 -18.78
N ASN A 10 -21.18 10.21 -19.46
CA ASN A 10 -22.27 9.26 -19.19
C ASN A 10 -22.85 8.90 -20.57
N GLU A 11 -23.73 7.90 -20.59
CA GLU A 11 -24.82 7.69 -21.56
C GLU A 11 -24.58 6.93 -22.88
N MET A 12 -25.34 5.83 -22.95
CA MET A 12 -26.13 5.34 -24.09
C MET A 12 -25.38 4.89 -25.35
N GLU A 13 -25.23 3.56 -25.49
CA GLU A 13 -25.69 2.89 -26.71
C GLU A 13 -25.96 1.40 -26.45
N HIS A 14 -27.25 1.05 -26.47
CA HIS A 14 -27.77 -0.27 -26.74
C HIS A 14 -27.64 -0.53 -28.25
N LYS A 15 -27.01 -1.65 -28.66
CA LYS A 15 -27.68 -2.65 -29.52
C LYS A 15 -26.78 -3.82 -29.88
N ASP A 16 -27.38 -4.98 -29.66
CA ASP A 16 -27.05 -6.31 -30.12
C ASP A 16 -26.62 -6.40 -31.59
N PHE A 17 -25.63 -7.23 -31.87
CA PHE A 17 -25.31 -7.70 -33.22
C PHE A 17 -25.05 -9.21 -33.18
N SER A 18 -26.12 -9.97 -33.37
CA SER A 18 -26.10 -11.42 -33.59
C SER A 18 -26.97 -11.76 -34.81
N ASP A 19 -26.45 -12.68 -35.61
CA ASP A 19 -27.13 -13.55 -36.58
C ASP A 19 -27.76 -12.95 -37.85
N MET A 20 -27.17 -13.31 -38.99
CA MET A 20 -27.87 -13.39 -40.29
C MET A 20 -28.04 -14.86 -40.68
N ASP A 21 -29.20 -15.41 -40.34
CA ASP A 21 -29.81 -16.51 -41.08
C ASP A 21 -30.55 -15.95 -42.30
N PHE A 22 -30.23 -16.47 -43.49
CA PHE A 22 -30.90 -16.12 -44.74
C PHE A 22 -31.85 -17.26 -45.16
N GLN A 23 -33.11 -17.19 -44.73
CA GLN A 23 -34.23 -17.98 -45.23
C GLN A 23 -35.29 -17.02 -45.76
N ASN A 24 -35.30 -16.79 -47.08
CA ASN A 24 -36.34 -16.01 -47.75
C ASN A 24 -37.40 -16.95 -48.33
N GLY A 25 -38.52 -17.05 -47.63
CA GLY A 25 -39.81 -17.44 -48.17
C GLY A 25 -40.84 -16.44 -47.69
N LEU A 26 -41.38 -15.60 -48.58
CA LEU A 26 -42.63 -14.90 -48.32
C LEU A 26 -43.37 -14.55 -49.61
N VAL A 27 -44.47 -15.28 -49.76
CA VAL A 27 -45.65 -14.96 -50.54
C VAL A 27 -46.28 -13.69 -49.98
N HIS A 28 -46.60 -12.70 -50.81
CA HIS A 28 -47.72 -11.80 -50.54
C HIS A 28 -48.39 -11.30 -51.82
N ARG A 29 -49.68 -11.62 -51.94
CA ARG A 29 -50.67 -10.93 -52.77
C ARG A 29 -50.94 -9.55 -52.16
N ILE A 30 -51.06 -8.50 -52.96
CA ILE A 30 -52.11 -7.46 -52.87
C ILE A 30 -52.38 -6.90 -54.29
N ASN A 31 -53.66 -6.77 -54.64
CA ASN A 31 -54.19 -6.22 -55.90
C ASN A 31 -54.48 -4.71 -55.80
N ALA A 32 -54.41 -4.07 -56.98
CA ALA A 32 -55.23 -2.98 -57.51
C ALA A 32 -55.19 -1.58 -56.85
N HIS A 33 -54.81 -0.57 -57.64
CA HIS A 33 -55.74 0.51 -58.05
C HIS A 33 -55.21 1.33 -59.24
N GLU A 34 -56.19 1.97 -59.88
CA GLU A 34 -56.29 2.57 -61.21
C GLU A 34 -55.51 3.87 -61.52
N ALA A 35 -55.28 4.02 -62.84
CA ALA A 35 -55.59 5.18 -63.71
C ALA A 35 -54.68 6.43 -63.81
N GLN A 36 -54.22 6.58 -65.07
CA GLN A 36 -54.14 7.79 -65.92
C GLN A 36 -53.00 8.83 -65.72
N ARG A 37 -52.13 8.96 -66.74
CA ARG A 37 -52.10 10.09 -67.72
C ARG A 37 -50.90 10.05 -68.70
N GLY A 38 -51.19 10.29 -69.99
CA GLY A 38 -50.37 11.04 -70.98
C GLY A 38 -49.08 10.39 -71.49
N ALA A 39 -49.09 9.71 -72.66
CA ALA A 39 -48.80 10.26 -74.00
C ALA A 39 -47.38 10.84 -74.17
N THR A 40 -46.54 10.23 -75.01
CA THR A 40 -46.17 10.74 -76.36
C THR A 40 -45.04 9.89 -77.00
N SER A 41 -45.30 9.44 -78.24
CA SER A 41 -44.41 9.05 -79.34
C SER A 41 -43.19 8.13 -79.11
N LEU A 42 -43.28 6.93 -79.68
CA LEU A 42 -42.32 6.52 -80.72
C LEU A 42 -42.99 5.47 -81.62
N GLN A 43 -43.10 5.83 -82.89
CA GLN A 43 -43.75 5.07 -83.94
C GLN A 43 -42.64 4.56 -84.85
N MET A 44 -42.54 3.25 -85.01
CA MET A 44 -41.87 2.59 -86.14
C MET A 44 -42.66 1.32 -86.52
N PRO A 45 -42.60 0.89 -87.79
CA PRO A 45 -43.81 0.61 -88.54
C PRO A 45 -44.12 -0.88 -88.75
N ALA A 46 -45.41 -1.11 -88.96
CA ALA A 46 -46.07 -1.96 -89.94
C ALA A 46 -45.35 -3.25 -90.41
N SER A 47 -45.91 -4.37 -89.93
CA SER A 47 -46.42 -5.48 -90.74
C SER A 47 -45.87 -5.67 -92.17
N SER A 48 -45.18 -6.78 -92.36
CA SER A 48 -45.33 -7.59 -93.57
C SER A 48 -45.77 -8.99 -93.16
N GLN A 49 -46.99 -9.34 -93.55
CA GLN A 49 -47.51 -10.69 -93.52
C GLN A 49 -46.64 -11.58 -94.42
N ASP A 50 -46.02 -12.60 -93.84
CA ASP A 50 -45.60 -13.78 -94.60
C ASP A 50 -46.28 -15.03 -94.03
N LYS A 51 -47.35 -15.39 -94.75
CA LYS A 51 -47.71 -16.73 -95.22
C LYS A 51 -47.18 -17.92 -94.40
N SER A 52 -48.16 -18.66 -93.92
CA SER A 52 -48.22 -20.12 -94.08
C SER A 52 -46.95 -20.89 -93.73
N CYS A 53 -46.88 -21.35 -92.49
CA CYS A 53 -46.53 -22.75 -92.28
C CYS A 53 -47.32 -23.29 -91.10
N ASN A 54 -48.53 -23.76 -91.41
CA ASN A 54 -49.17 -24.85 -90.67
C ASN A 54 -48.27 -26.08 -90.80
N SER A 55 -47.15 -26.08 -90.06
CA SER A 55 -46.45 -27.31 -89.81
C SER A 55 -47.37 -28.09 -88.89
N LYS A 56 -48.01 -29.12 -89.45
CA LYS A 56 -48.43 -30.28 -88.66
C LYS A 56 -47.15 -30.80 -87.98
N ILE A 57 -46.77 -30.20 -86.86
CA ILE A 57 -45.79 -30.79 -85.97
C ILE A 57 -46.50 -32.04 -85.49
N LYS A 58 -46.12 -33.18 -86.06
CA LYS A 58 -46.65 -34.47 -85.67
C LYS A 58 -46.54 -34.49 -84.13
N PRO A 59 -47.63 -34.72 -83.37
CA PRO A 59 -47.58 -34.67 -81.89
C PRO A 59 -46.49 -35.58 -81.31
N ARG A 60 -46.04 -36.58 -82.07
CA ARG A 60 -44.90 -37.44 -81.77
C ARG A 60 -43.53 -36.74 -81.76
N LEU A 61 -43.27 -35.74 -82.61
CA LEU A 61 -41.96 -35.06 -82.68
C LEU A 61 -41.77 -34.06 -81.52
N LEU A 62 -42.84 -33.35 -81.16
CA LEU A 62 -42.87 -32.41 -80.03
C LEU A 62 -42.80 -33.16 -78.68
N ALA A 63 -43.41 -34.35 -78.58
CA ALA A 63 -43.26 -35.21 -77.43
C ALA A 63 -41.82 -35.74 -77.27
N VAL A 64 -41.14 -36.10 -78.36
CA VAL A 64 -39.75 -36.59 -78.33
C VAL A 64 -38.77 -35.52 -77.88
N THR A 65 -38.93 -34.26 -78.30
CA THR A 65 -38.04 -33.16 -77.86
C THR A 65 -38.25 -32.79 -76.39
N VAL A 66 -39.49 -32.83 -75.89
CA VAL A 66 -39.80 -32.61 -74.47
C VAL A 66 -39.25 -33.73 -73.59
N ILE A 67 -39.39 -34.99 -74.02
CA ILE A 67 -38.82 -36.14 -73.30
C ILE A 67 -37.28 -36.08 -73.30
N ALA A 68 -36.66 -35.76 -74.43
CA ALA A 68 -35.21 -35.59 -74.51
C ALA A 68 -34.71 -34.43 -73.64
N GLY A 69 -35.45 -33.31 -73.58
CA GLY A 69 -35.17 -32.19 -72.69
C GLY A 69 -35.26 -32.56 -71.21
N LEU A 70 -36.29 -33.32 -70.82
CA LEU A 70 -36.45 -33.83 -69.46
C LEU A 70 -35.34 -34.79 -69.06
N ILE A 71 -34.97 -35.73 -69.94
CA ILE A 71 -33.85 -36.65 -69.69
C ILE A 71 -32.53 -35.88 -69.56
N GLY A 72 -32.31 -34.87 -70.41
CA GLY A 72 -31.14 -34.00 -70.33
C GLY A 72 -31.06 -33.23 -69.02
N LEU A 73 -32.18 -32.65 -68.56
CA LEU A 73 -32.25 -31.96 -67.27
C LEU A 73 -32.02 -32.91 -66.09
N ILE A 74 -32.59 -34.12 -66.14
CA ILE A 74 -32.37 -35.14 -65.11
C ILE A 74 -30.90 -35.56 -65.10
N ALA A 75 -30.28 -35.83 -66.25
CA ALA A 75 -28.86 -36.19 -66.33
C ALA A 75 -27.96 -35.07 -65.77
N LEU A 76 -28.24 -33.81 -66.10
CA LEU A 76 -27.49 -32.67 -65.57
C LEU A 76 -27.65 -32.54 -64.04
N SER A 77 -28.87 -32.75 -63.52
CA SER A 77 -29.14 -32.73 -62.09
C SER A 77 -28.43 -33.86 -61.32
N LEU A 78 -28.33 -35.05 -61.93
CA LEU A 78 -27.62 -36.19 -61.36
C LEU A 78 -26.10 -35.95 -61.34
N LEU A 79 -25.54 -35.40 -62.41
CA LEU A 79 -24.11 -35.05 -62.47
C LEU A 79 -23.76 -33.99 -61.43
N TRP A 80 -24.60 -32.96 -61.28
CA TRP A 80 -24.42 -31.94 -60.25
C TRP A 80 -24.49 -32.52 -58.83
N SER A 81 -25.40 -33.45 -58.59
CA SER A 81 -25.57 -34.11 -57.29
C SER A 81 -24.50 -35.17 -56.99
N SER A 82 -23.73 -35.59 -58.01
CA SER A 82 -22.71 -36.63 -57.89
C SER A 82 -21.38 -36.10 -57.36
N ILE A 83 -21.14 -34.79 -57.40
CA ILE A 83 -19.92 -34.21 -56.82
C ILE A 83 -20.20 -33.68 -55.42
N PHE A 84 -19.30 -33.94 -54.48
CA PHE A 84 -19.33 -33.32 -53.17
C PHE A 84 -17.92 -32.91 -52.74
N HIS A 85 -17.86 -31.94 -51.84
CA HIS A 85 -16.61 -31.33 -51.39
C HIS A 85 -16.42 -31.60 -49.90
N VAL A 86 -15.22 -32.06 -49.53
CA VAL A 86 -14.79 -32.24 -48.14
C VAL A 86 -13.80 -31.12 -47.83
N GLN A 87 -14.14 -30.32 -46.82
CA GLN A 87 -13.27 -29.23 -46.35
C GLN A 87 -12.08 -29.79 -45.59
N GLU A 88 -11.00 -29.01 -45.53
CA GLU A 88 -9.87 -29.29 -44.65
C GLU A 88 -10.33 -29.44 -43.19
N GLY A 89 -9.64 -30.30 -42.43
CA GLY A 89 -10.00 -30.60 -41.05
C GLY A 89 -11.24 -31.49 -40.88
N HIS A 90 -11.74 -32.07 -41.97
CA HIS A 90 -12.82 -33.04 -41.98
C HIS A 90 -12.44 -34.27 -42.80
N VAL A 91 -13.09 -35.39 -42.49
CA VAL A 91 -12.98 -36.67 -43.19
C VAL A 91 -14.38 -37.15 -43.53
N ALA A 92 -14.58 -37.60 -44.77
CA ALA A 92 -15.86 -38.17 -45.17
C ALA A 92 -15.86 -39.70 -45.06
N VAL A 93 -16.93 -40.23 -44.47
CA VAL A 93 -17.25 -41.65 -44.46
C VAL A 93 -18.42 -41.91 -45.42
N LEU A 94 -18.29 -42.96 -46.22
CA LEU A 94 -19.28 -43.31 -47.23
C LEU A 94 -20.14 -44.48 -46.78
N PHE A 95 -21.45 -44.34 -46.93
CA PHE A 95 -22.44 -45.38 -46.74
C PHE A 95 -23.02 -45.79 -48.10
N ARG A 96 -22.92 -47.06 -48.49
CA ARG A 96 -23.54 -47.60 -49.71
C ARG A 96 -24.72 -48.48 -49.32
N GLY A 97 -25.94 -48.06 -49.67
CA GLY A 97 -27.15 -48.81 -49.31
C GLY A 97 -27.27 -49.07 -47.80
N GLY A 98 -26.75 -48.15 -46.97
CA GLY A 98 -26.71 -48.28 -45.50
C GLY A 98 -25.47 -48.99 -44.93
N ALA A 99 -24.64 -49.63 -45.75
CA ALA A 99 -23.39 -50.25 -45.30
C ALA A 99 -22.23 -49.24 -45.31
N LEU A 100 -21.51 -49.13 -44.19
CA LEU A 100 -20.30 -48.30 -44.07
C LEU A 100 -19.15 -48.92 -44.89
N GLN A 101 -18.56 -48.11 -45.78
CA GLN A 101 -17.38 -48.52 -46.55
C GLN A 101 -16.12 -48.49 -45.69
N ASN A 102 -15.14 -49.33 -46.01
CA ASN A 102 -13.90 -49.46 -45.23
C ASN A 102 -12.86 -48.36 -45.50
N GLU A 103 -13.17 -47.43 -46.39
CA GLU A 103 -12.27 -46.33 -46.77
C GLU A 103 -12.86 -45.00 -46.33
N THR A 104 -11.99 -44.14 -45.80
CA THR A 104 -12.27 -42.75 -45.49
C THR A 104 -11.75 -41.87 -46.63
N LEU A 105 -12.49 -40.81 -46.95
CA LEU A 105 -12.09 -39.84 -47.95
C LEU A 105 -11.58 -38.58 -47.26
N GLY A 106 -10.35 -38.19 -47.61
CA GLY A 106 -9.73 -36.96 -47.12
C GLY A 106 -10.31 -35.68 -47.75
N PRO A 107 -9.70 -34.51 -47.49
CA PRO A 107 -10.14 -33.24 -48.04
C PRO A 107 -10.05 -33.21 -49.58
N GLY A 108 -10.97 -32.48 -50.22
CA GLY A 108 -11.03 -32.34 -51.68
C GLY A 108 -12.39 -32.67 -52.29
N TYR A 109 -12.43 -32.69 -53.62
CA TYR A 109 -13.62 -33.03 -54.40
C TYR A 109 -13.69 -34.54 -54.64
N HIS A 110 -14.82 -35.13 -54.28
CA HIS A 110 -15.07 -36.55 -54.42
C HIS A 110 -16.37 -36.80 -55.18
N LEU A 111 -16.44 -37.96 -55.85
CA LEU A 111 -17.62 -38.40 -56.58
C LEU A 111 -18.41 -39.40 -55.74
N LYS A 112 -19.69 -39.12 -55.56
CA LYS A 112 -20.68 -40.01 -54.95
C LYS A 112 -21.75 -40.36 -55.97
N VAL A 113 -22.33 -41.55 -55.85
CA VAL A 113 -23.48 -41.94 -56.67
C VAL A 113 -24.73 -41.46 -55.94
N PRO A 114 -25.46 -40.45 -56.47
CA PRO A 114 -26.67 -39.96 -55.82
C PRO A 114 -27.65 -41.12 -55.59
N TRP A 115 -28.43 -41.06 -54.51
CA TRP A 115 -29.40 -42.08 -54.08
C TRP A 115 -28.80 -43.38 -53.50
N LEU A 116 -27.69 -43.90 -54.04
CA LEU A 116 -27.09 -45.15 -53.56
C LEU A 116 -26.06 -44.93 -52.46
N THR A 117 -25.26 -43.85 -52.57
CA THR A 117 -24.21 -43.52 -51.62
C THR A 117 -24.57 -42.27 -50.82
N ASP A 118 -24.56 -42.38 -49.50
CA ASP A 118 -24.63 -41.25 -48.58
C ASP A 118 -23.22 -40.93 -48.05
N ALA A 119 -22.87 -39.65 -48.01
CA ALA A 119 -21.55 -39.20 -47.58
C ALA A 119 -21.73 -38.35 -46.32
N ARG A 120 -21.14 -38.80 -45.21
CA ARG A 120 -21.21 -38.10 -43.92
C ARG A 120 -19.85 -37.53 -43.61
N ILE A 121 -19.81 -36.24 -43.31
CA ILE A 121 -18.58 -35.50 -43.03
C ILE A 121 -18.41 -35.48 -41.52
N VAL A 122 -17.30 -36.04 -41.05
CA VAL A 122 -16.90 -36.05 -39.64
C VAL A 122 -15.73 -35.09 -39.48
N GLN A 123 -15.82 -34.20 -38.50
CA GLN A 123 -14.76 -33.26 -38.20
C GLN A 123 -13.67 -33.95 -37.37
N ILE A 124 -12.40 -33.69 -37.70
CA ILE A 124 -11.22 -34.28 -37.01
C ILE A 124 -10.34 -33.19 -36.37
N THR A 125 -10.76 -31.93 -36.46
CA THR A 125 -10.12 -30.80 -35.79
C THR A 125 -10.62 -30.69 -34.35
N ILE A 126 -10.04 -29.76 -33.60
CA ILE A 126 -10.50 -29.45 -32.24
C ILE A 126 -11.96 -28.98 -32.34
N GLN A 127 -12.85 -29.65 -31.62
CA GLN A 127 -14.26 -29.28 -31.52
C GLN A 127 -14.60 -28.97 -30.07
N THR A 128 -15.72 -28.26 -29.87
CA THR A 128 -16.25 -27.96 -28.54
C THR A 128 -17.70 -28.39 -28.50
N ASP A 129 -17.97 -29.42 -27.71
CA ASP A 129 -19.31 -29.92 -27.48
C ASP A 129 -19.93 -29.20 -26.30
N GLU A 130 -21.11 -28.60 -26.52
CA GLU A 130 -21.86 -27.92 -25.47
C GLU A 130 -22.96 -28.85 -24.94
N VAL A 131 -22.88 -29.18 -23.65
CA VAL A 131 -23.93 -29.86 -22.90
C VAL A 131 -24.64 -28.83 -22.03
N SER A 132 -25.91 -28.55 -22.34
CA SER A 132 -26.70 -27.56 -21.62
C SER A 132 -27.76 -28.17 -20.71
N ASN A 133 -28.11 -27.42 -19.67
CA ASN A 133 -29.18 -27.73 -18.70
C ASN A 133 -29.08 -29.15 -18.11
N VAL A 134 -27.92 -29.49 -17.55
CA VAL A 134 -27.70 -30.79 -16.89
C VAL A 134 -28.32 -30.75 -15.49
N PRO A 135 -29.40 -31.52 -15.21
CA PRO A 135 -29.94 -31.62 -13.87
C PRO A 135 -28.98 -32.42 -12.98
N CYS A 136 -28.80 -31.98 -11.74
CA CYS A 136 -27.97 -32.62 -10.74
C CYS A 136 -28.68 -32.73 -9.39
N GLY A 137 -28.88 -33.96 -8.90
CA GLY A 137 -29.39 -34.20 -7.55
C GLY A 137 -28.26 -34.18 -6.53
N THR A 138 -28.28 -33.23 -5.59
CA THR A 138 -27.29 -33.17 -4.50
C THR A 138 -27.62 -34.15 -3.38
N GLN A 139 -26.65 -34.48 -2.54
CA GLN A 139 -26.86 -35.33 -1.35
C GLN A 139 -27.98 -34.81 -0.42
N GLY A 140 -28.17 -33.48 -0.38
CA GLY A 140 -29.23 -32.82 0.39
C GLY A 140 -30.63 -32.94 -0.22
N GLY A 141 -30.80 -33.63 -1.34
CA GLY A 141 -32.09 -33.82 -2.02
C GLY A 141 -32.57 -32.62 -2.83
N VAL A 142 -31.74 -31.59 -2.98
CA VAL A 142 -32.06 -30.43 -3.81
C VAL A 142 -31.52 -30.64 -5.22
N MET A 143 -32.35 -30.34 -6.21
CA MET A 143 -32.00 -30.33 -7.62
C MET A 143 -31.35 -29.00 -7.99
N ILE A 144 -30.13 -29.06 -8.52
CA ILE A 144 -29.40 -27.94 -9.12
C ILE A 144 -29.23 -28.20 -10.61
N TYR A 145 -28.99 -27.15 -11.39
CA TYR A 145 -28.81 -27.28 -12.84
C TYR A 145 -27.50 -26.66 -13.28
N PHE A 146 -26.69 -27.39 -14.03
CA PHE A 146 -25.55 -26.81 -14.73
C PHE A 146 -26.03 -26.26 -16.08
N ASP A 147 -25.88 -24.95 -16.27
CA ASP A 147 -26.35 -24.27 -17.48
C ASP A 147 -25.62 -24.75 -18.71
N ARG A 148 -24.29 -24.83 -18.59
CA ARG A 148 -23.39 -25.09 -19.70
C ARG A 148 -22.15 -25.85 -19.22
N ILE A 149 -21.84 -26.93 -19.91
CA ILE A 149 -20.59 -27.67 -19.81
C ILE A 149 -20.01 -27.76 -21.21
N GLU A 150 -18.80 -27.24 -21.38
CA GLU A 150 -18.07 -27.25 -22.65
C GLU A 150 -16.99 -28.34 -22.58
N VAL A 151 -17.05 -29.31 -23.49
CA VAL A 151 -16.04 -30.35 -23.61
C VAL A 151 -15.28 -30.14 -24.91
N VAL A 152 -14.00 -29.82 -24.80
CA VAL A 152 -13.12 -29.66 -25.96
C VAL A 152 -12.51 -31.01 -26.28
N ASN A 153 -12.77 -31.52 -27.48
CA ASN A 153 -12.31 -32.83 -27.92
C ASN A 153 -11.58 -32.75 -29.28
N ILE A 154 -10.91 -33.85 -29.64
CA ILE A 154 -10.34 -34.06 -30.97
C ILE A 154 -10.41 -35.55 -31.30
N LEU A 155 -10.87 -35.86 -32.52
CA LEU A 155 -10.92 -37.22 -33.04
C LEU A 155 -9.79 -37.44 -34.04
N ASN A 156 -8.95 -38.46 -33.81
CA ASN A 156 -7.90 -38.84 -34.74
C ASN A 156 -8.50 -39.43 -36.03
N ALA A 157 -7.99 -39.00 -37.19
CA ALA A 157 -8.44 -39.41 -38.52
C ALA A 157 -8.44 -40.94 -38.71
N ASP A 158 -7.43 -41.64 -38.18
CA ASP A 158 -7.29 -43.10 -38.32
C ASP A 158 -8.41 -43.86 -37.57
N ALA A 159 -8.94 -43.28 -36.49
CA ALA A 159 -9.95 -43.89 -35.64
C ALA A 159 -11.39 -43.54 -36.04
N VAL A 160 -11.58 -42.63 -37.00
CA VAL A 160 -12.91 -42.18 -37.46
C VAL A 160 -13.75 -43.37 -37.91
N LEU A 161 -13.18 -44.25 -38.72
CA LEU A 161 -13.91 -45.39 -39.29
C LEU A 161 -14.43 -46.35 -38.21
N GLU A 162 -13.59 -46.66 -37.22
CA GLU A 162 -13.97 -47.56 -36.11
C GLU A 162 -15.01 -46.90 -35.20
N THR A 163 -14.82 -45.63 -34.88
CA THR A 163 -15.73 -44.85 -34.02
C THR A 163 -17.12 -44.76 -34.66
N VAL A 164 -17.20 -44.44 -35.94
CA VAL A 164 -18.47 -44.37 -36.68
C VAL A 164 -19.12 -45.75 -36.81
N ARG A 165 -18.33 -46.82 -36.96
CA ARG A 165 -18.88 -48.19 -37.02
C ARG A 165 -19.52 -48.62 -35.71
N LYS A 166 -18.94 -48.23 -34.57
CA LYS A 166 -19.43 -48.58 -33.23
C LYS A 166 -20.54 -47.66 -32.72
N TYR A 167 -20.41 -46.35 -32.95
CA TYR A 167 -21.25 -45.32 -32.33
C TYR A 167 -22.00 -44.42 -33.32
N THR A 168 -21.93 -44.71 -34.62
CA THR A 168 -22.54 -43.90 -35.69
C THR A 168 -21.83 -42.54 -35.88
N THR A 169 -22.32 -41.70 -36.78
CA THR A 169 -21.78 -40.35 -37.03
C THR A 169 -21.99 -39.42 -35.84
N ASP A 170 -23.04 -39.62 -35.05
CA ASP A 170 -23.38 -38.82 -33.87
C ASP A 170 -22.73 -39.40 -32.60
N TYR A 171 -21.44 -39.73 -32.66
CA TYR A 171 -20.74 -40.41 -31.57
C TYR A 171 -20.64 -39.55 -30.29
N ASP A 172 -20.72 -38.23 -30.41
CA ASP A 172 -20.67 -37.28 -29.28
C ASP A 172 -21.82 -37.47 -28.30
N LYS A 173 -23.02 -37.85 -28.78
CA LYS A 173 -24.19 -38.07 -27.92
C LYS A 173 -23.98 -39.21 -26.91
N PRO A 174 -23.68 -40.44 -27.33
CA PRO A 174 -23.47 -41.55 -26.39
C PRO A 174 -22.15 -41.43 -25.62
N LEU A 175 -21.07 -40.94 -26.23
CA LEU A 175 -19.74 -40.96 -25.62
C LEU A 175 -19.46 -39.75 -24.71
N ILE A 176 -19.99 -38.58 -25.04
CA ILE A 176 -19.72 -37.33 -24.31
C ILE A 176 -20.98 -36.87 -23.59
N TYR A 177 -22.05 -36.53 -24.31
CA TYR A 177 -23.26 -35.94 -23.72
C TYR A 177 -23.83 -36.82 -22.60
N ASN A 178 -24.15 -38.07 -22.91
CA ASN A 178 -24.73 -39.01 -21.94
C ASN A 178 -23.79 -39.28 -20.76
N LYS A 179 -22.48 -39.34 -21.02
CA LYS A 179 -21.48 -39.60 -19.99
C LYS A 179 -21.32 -38.41 -19.05
N VAL A 180 -21.27 -37.18 -19.57
CA VAL A 180 -21.24 -35.95 -18.76
C VAL A 180 -22.44 -35.90 -17.82
N HIS A 181 -23.65 -36.17 -18.33
CA HIS A 181 -24.86 -36.25 -17.49
C HIS A 181 -24.73 -37.29 -16.38
N HIS A 182 -24.19 -38.47 -16.67
CA HIS A 182 -24.00 -39.53 -15.68
C HIS A 182 -22.97 -39.16 -14.60
N GLU A 183 -21.78 -38.70 -15.01
CA GLU A 183 -20.67 -38.39 -14.10
C GLU A 183 -20.99 -37.19 -13.20
N ILE A 184 -21.60 -36.14 -13.74
CA ILE A 184 -22.02 -34.97 -12.95
C ILE A 184 -23.06 -35.37 -11.92
N ASN A 185 -24.07 -36.16 -12.30
CA ASN A 185 -25.07 -36.67 -11.36
C ASN A 185 -24.45 -37.54 -10.26
N GLN A 186 -23.47 -38.39 -10.61
CA GLN A 186 -22.76 -39.21 -9.64
C GLN A 186 -21.93 -38.37 -8.67
N PHE A 187 -21.31 -37.30 -9.15
CA PHE A 187 -20.55 -36.35 -8.33
C PHE A 187 -21.47 -35.62 -7.35
N CYS A 188 -22.57 -35.02 -7.81
CA CYS A 188 -23.50 -34.30 -6.92
C CYS A 188 -24.17 -35.22 -5.89
N SER A 189 -24.45 -36.48 -6.25
CA SER A 189 -25.10 -37.43 -5.33
C SER A 189 -24.26 -37.70 -4.07
N LYS A 190 -22.94 -37.50 -4.15
CA LYS A 190 -21.99 -37.71 -3.04
C LYS A 190 -21.65 -36.42 -2.27
N HIS A 191 -22.09 -35.26 -2.77
CA HIS A 191 -21.69 -33.95 -2.27
C HIS A 191 -22.89 -33.07 -1.94
N THR A 192 -22.70 -32.16 -0.99
CA THR A 192 -23.72 -31.16 -0.67
C THR A 192 -23.71 -30.00 -1.68
N ILE A 193 -24.80 -29.23 -1.76
CA ILE A 193 -24.85 -28.03 -2.64
C ILE A 193 -23.68 -27.08 -2.34
N GLN A 194 -23.37 -26.89 -1.06
CA GLN A 194 -22.29 -26.02 -0.61
C GLN A 194 -20.93 -26.46 -1.14
N GLU A 195 -20.64 -27.75 -1.01
CA GLU A 195 -19.39 -28.34 -1.50
C GLU A 195 -19.28 -28.21 -3.02
N VAL A 196 -20.34 -28.52 -3.76
CA VAL A 196 -20.35 -28.44 -5.23
C VAL A 196 -20.23 -26.99 -5.73
N TYR A 197 -20.82 -26.03 -5.03
CA TYR A 197 -20.86 -24.62 -5.45
C TYR A 197 -19.61 -23.82 -5.06
N ILE A 198 -19.00 -24.11 -3.90
CA ILE A 198 -17.87 -23.36 -3.36
C ILE A 198 -16.61 -24.23 -3.24
N ASP A 199 -16.65 -25.28 -2.42
CA ASP A 199 -15.42 -25.93 -1.93
C ASP A 199 -14.73 -26.85 -2.97
N LEU A 200 -15.52 -27.48 -3.84
CA LEU A 200 -15.05 -28.49 -4.80
C LEU A 200 -15.28 -28.09 -6.26
N PHE A 201 -15.82 -26.89 -6.53
CA PHE A 201 -16.15 -26.44 -7.88
C PHE A 201 -14.93 -26.53 -8.82
N ASP A 202 -13.77 -26.06 -8.38
CA ASP A 202 -12.54 -26.06 -9.17
C ASP A 202 -12.03 -27.47 -9.51
N LYS A 203 -12.44 -28.49 -8.74
CA LYS A 203 -12.03 -29.89 -8.95
C LYS A 203 -12.97 -30.63 -9.91
N ILE A 204 -14.15 -30.09 -10.20
CA ILE A 204 -15.14 -30.75 -11.07
C ILE A 204 -14.56 -30.89 -12.47
N ASP A 205 -13.93 -29.85 -13.00
CA ASP A 205 -13.34 -29.82 -14.34
C ASP A 205 -12.30 -30.95 -14.53
N GLU A 206 -11.35 -31.07 -13.59
CA GLU A 206 -10.30 -32.08 -13.65
C GLU A 206 -10.83 -33.51 -13.46
N ASN A 207 -11.76 -33.69 -12.51
CA ASN A 207 -12.36 -34.99 -12.25
C ASN A 207 -13.18 -35.47 -13.46
N LEU A 208 -14.00 -34.58 -14.04
CA LEU A 208 -14.83 -34.89 -15.20
C LEU A 208 -13.96 -35.18 -16.43
N LYS A 209 -12.92 -34.37 -16.69
CA LYS A 209 -11.95 -34.64 -17.76
C LYS A 209 -11.30 -36.02 -17.61
N SER A 210 -10.85 -36.34 -16.40
CA SER A 210 -10.16 -37.62 -16.12
C SER A 210 -11.11 -38.81 -16.27
N ALA A 211 -12.34 -38.69 -15.78
CA ALA A 211 -13.37 -39.73 -15.90
C ALA A 211 -13.77 -39.98 -17.36
N LEU A 212 -14.01 -38.91 -18.14
CA LEU A 212 -14.30 -39.01 -19.56
C LEU A 212 -13.15 -39.67 -20.31
N GLN A 213 -11.92 -39.21 -20.09
CA GLN A 213 -10.77 -39.75 -20.81
C GLN A 213 -10.50 -41.24 -20.47
N ALA A 214 -10.71 -41.65 -19.22
CA ALA A 214 -10.53 -43.04 -18.80
C ALA A 214 -11.53 -43.99 -19.50
N GLU A 215 -12.78 -43.57 -19.65
CA GLU A 215 -13.78 -44.37 -20.36
C GLU A 215 -13.51 -44.40 -21.87
N LEU A 216 -13.17 -43.25 -22.46
CA LEU A 216 -12.85 -43.15 -23.89
C LEU A 216 -11.65 -44.01 -24.29
N GLN A 217 -10.65 -44.17 -23.42
CA GLN A 217 -9.53 -45.09 -23.67
C GLN A 217 -9.98 -46.54 -23.93
N THR A 218 -11.10 -46.96 -23.34
CA THR A 218 -11.65 -48.31 -23.53
C THR A 218 -12.66 -48.38 -24.68
N LEU A 219 -13.47 -47.34 -24.87
CA LEU A 219 -14.58 -47.32 -25.82
C LEU A 219 -14.17 -46.85 -27.22
N ALA A 220 -13.36 -45.79 -27.29
CA ALA A 220 -12.99 -45.08 -28.52
C ALA A 220 -11.57 -44.46 -28.36
N PRO A 221 -10.49 -45.25 -28.55
CA PRO A 221 -9.12 -44.84 -28.20
C PRO A 221 -8.56 -43.70 -29.06
N GLY A 222 -9.23 -43.32 -30.16
CA GLY A 222 -8.85 -42.18 -30.99
C GLY A 222 -9.56 -40.87 -30.66
N LEU A 223 -10.47 -40.85 -29.68
CA LEU A 223 -11.14 -39.64 -29.21
C LEU A 223 -10.46 -39.13 -27.94
N PHE A 224 -9.93 -37.90 -28.00
CA PHE A 224 -9.18 -37.30 -26.91
C PHE A 224 -9.90 -36.07 -26.37
N VAL A 225 -10.02 -35.98 -25.04
CA VAL A 225 -10.58 -34.81 -24.35
C VAL A 225 -9.44 -33.90 -23.93
N GLN A 226 -9.38 -32.71 -24.52
CA GLN A 226 -8.33 -31.74 -24.25
C GLN A 226 -8.59 -30.95 -22.97
N SER A 227 -9.80 -30.42 -22.84
CA SER A 227 -10.22 -29.64 -21.68
C SER A 227 -11.71 -29.72 -21.48
N VAL A 228 -12.13 -29.64 -20.23
CA VAL A 228 -13.54 -29.54 -19.85
C VAL A 228 -13.70 -28.25 -19.06
N ARG A 229 -14.79 -27.52 -19.30
CA ARG A 229 -15.14 -26.32 -18.55
C ARG A 229 -16.58 -26.42 -18.10
N VAL A 230 -16.78 -26.42 -16.79
CA VAL A 230 -18.11 -26.44 -16.18
C VAL A 230 -18.46 -25.04 -15.69
N THR A 231 -19.66 -24.55 -16.02
CA THR A 231 -20.18 -23.30 -15.44
C THR A 231 -20.75 -23.52 -14.05
N LYS A 232 -20.82 -22.47 -13.22
CA LYS A 232 -21.42 -22.61 -11.88
C LYS A 232 -22.88 -23.05 -11.97
N PRO A 233 -23.34 -23.99 -11.11
CA PRO A 233 -24.70 -24.46 -11.18
C PRO A 233 -25.68 -23.39 -10.69
N LYS A 234 -26.84 -23.31 -11.35
CA LYS A 234 -27.97 -22.50 -10.91
C LYS A 234 -28.68 -23.16 -9.73
N ILE A 235 -28.79 -22.39 -8.66
CA ILE A 235 -29.54 -22.75 -7.46
C ILE A 235 -30.99 -22.26 -7.62
N PRO A 236 -32.01 -23.08 -7.29
CA PRO A 236 -33.41 -22.65 -7.28
C PRO A 236 -33.65 -21.42 -6.38
N ASN A 237 -34.52 -20.51 -6.84
CA ASN A 237 -34.73 -19.22 -6.16
C ASN A 237 -35.31 -19.36 -4.75
N GLU A 238 -36.00 -20.46 -4.46
CA GLU A 238 -36.65 -20.76 -3.18
C GLU A 238 -35.64 -20.85 -2.03
N ILE A 239 -34.44 -21.37 -2.32
CA ILE A 239 -33.38 -21.55 -1.31
C ILE A 239 -32.24 -20.54 -1.45
N ARG A 240 -32.14 -19.85 -2.59
CA ARG A 240 -31.04 -18.93 -2.88
C ARG A 240 -30.86 -17.86 -1.79
N GLN A 241 -31.95 -17.22 -1.37
CA GLN A 241 -31.90 -16.20 -0.32
C GLN A 241 -31.41 -16.75 1.02
N ASN A 242 -31.83 -17.97 1.38
CA ASN A 242 -31.41 -18.61 2.63
C ASN A 242 -29.91 -18.95 2.62
N TYR A 243 -29.39 -19.41 1.48
CA TYR A 243 -27.96 -19.67 1.31
C TYR A 243 -27.13 -18.39 1.36
N GLU A 244 -27.58 -17.32 0.69
CA GLU A 244 -26.91 -16.01 0.74
C GLU A 244 -26.85 -15.46 2.17
N GLN A 245 -27.94 -15.58 2.94
CA GLN A 245 -27.96 -15.20 4.35
C GLN A 245 -27.05 -16.07 5.20
N MET A 246 -27.07 -17.39 5.01
CA MET A 246 -26.23 -18.32 5.78
C MET A 246 -24.73 -18.05 5.56
N GLU A 247 -24.31 -17.81 4.31
CA GLU A 247 -22.92 -17.46 4.00
C GLU A 247 -22.51 -16.11 4.57
N ALA A 248 -23.41 -15.12 4.57
CA ALA A 248 -23.17 -13.84 5.22
C ALA A 248 -22.98 -14.01 6.74
N GLU A 249 -23.81 -14.82 7.40
CA GLU A 249 -23.68 -15.10 8.84
C GLU A 249 -22.41 -15.92 9.16
N LYS A 250 -22.07 -16.91 8.34
CA LYS A 250 -20.82 -17.68 8.48
C LYS A 250 -19.59 -16.78 8.36
N THR A 251 -19.60 -15.86 7.41
CA THR A 251 -18.53 -14.86 7.23
C THR A 251 -18.43 -13.94 8.44
N LYS A 252 -19.56 -13.44 8.97
CA LYS A 252 -19.58 -12.61 10.19
C LYS A 252 -18.99 -13.36 11.39
N LEU A 253 -19.32 -14.64 11.56
CA LEU A 253 -18.79 -15.45 12.64
C LEU A 253 -17.27 -15.64 12.52
N LEU A 254 -16.77 -15.95 11.33
CA LEU A 254 -15.33 -16.09 11.08
C LEU A 254 -14.58 -14.78 11.36
N VAL A 255 -15.12 -13.64 10.91
CA VAL A 255 -14.56 -12.32 11.18
C VAL A 255 -14.56 -12.02 12.68
N ALA A 256 -15.64 -12.33 13.40
CA ALA A 256 -15.72 -12.13 14.84
C ALA A 256 -14.68 -12.97 15.60
N VAL A 257 -14.47 -14.22 15.20
CA VAL A 257 -13.46 -15.11 15.79
C VAL A 257 -12.04 -14.61 15.52
N GLU A 258 -11.73 -14.21 14.30
CA GLU A 258 -10.41 -13.64 13.98
C GLU A 258 -10.19 -12.31 14.70
N HIS A 259 -11.22 -11.46 14.79
CA HIS A 259 -11.14 -10.23 15.56
C HIS A 259 -10.88 -10.49 17.04
N GLN A 260 -11.55 -11.49 17.65
CA GLN A 260 -11.26 -11.90 19.03
C GLN A 260 -9.80 -12.32 19.21
N ARG A 261 -9.25 -13.11 18.27
CA ARG A 261 -7.82 -13.50 18.30
C ARG A 261 -6.89 -12.31 18.20
N VAL A 262 -7.20 -11.34 17.34
CA VAL A 262 -6.42 -10.11 17.21
C VAL A 262 -6.45 -9.31 18.50
N VAL A 263 -7.63 -9.10 19.09
CA VAL A 263 -7.78 -8.37 20.36
C VAL A 263 -7.02 -9.06 21.50
N GLU A 264 -7.07 -10.39 21.60
CA GLU A 264 -6.30 -11.15 22.60
C GLU A 264 -4.79 -10.95 22.42
N LYS A 265 -4.29 -11.05 21.18
CA LYS A 265 -2.88 -10.82 20.83
C LYS A 265 -2.43 -9.39 21.06
N GLU A 266 -3.29 -8.41 20.78
CA GLU A 266 -3.03 -7.00 21.05
C GLU A 266 -2.95 -6.74 22.55
N ALA A 267 -3.89 -7.26 23.34
CA ALA A 267 -3.86 -7.15 24.79
C ALA A 267 -2.60 -7.79 25.40
N GLU A 268 -2.14 -8.95 24.88
CA GLU A 268 -0.86 -9.53 25.28
C GLU A 268 0.34 -8.65 24.88
N THR A 269 0.29 -8.07 23.68
CA THR A 269 1.33 -7.18 23.16
C THR A 269 1.42 -5.92 23.99
N ASP A 270 0.30 -5.33 24.38
CA ASP A 270 0.25 -4.13 25.21
C ASP A 270 0.73 -4.41 26.64
N ARG A 271 0.39 -5.57 27.21
CA ARG A 271 0.98 -6.01 28.49
C ARG A 271 2.50 -6.12 28.41
N LYS A 272 3.03 -6.76 27.36
CA LYS A 272 4.48 -6.87 27.15
C LYS A 272 5.13 -5.50 26.93
N ARG A 273 4.49 -4.62 26.14
CA ARG A 273 4.96 -3.25 25.93
C ARG A 273 5.02 -2.46 27.23
N ALA A 274 4.00 -2.55 28.08
CA ALA A 274 3.99 -1.88 29.38
C ALA A 274 5.12 -2.39 30.30
N LEU A 275 5.38 -3.70 30.33
CA LEU A 275 6.50 -4.28 31.08
C LEU A 275 7.86 -3.80 30.54
N ILE A 276 8.05 -3.84 29.22
CA ILE A 276 9.27 -3.36 28.57
C ILE A 276 9.46 -1.86 28.83
N GLU A 277 8.40 -1.06 28.81
CA GLU A 277 8.48 0.37 29.09
C GLU A 277 8.83 0.64 30.56
N ALA A 278 8.24 -0.10 31.49
CA ALA A 278 8.58 -0.01 32.92
C ALA A 278 10.04 -0.41 33.17
N GLU A 279 10.51 -1.50 32.56
CA GLU A 279 11.90 -1.95 32.66
C GLU A 279 12.85 -0.92 32.03
N LYS A 280 12.52 -0.40 30.84
CA LYS A 280 13.29 0.66 30.18
C LYS A 280 13.41 1.89 31.08
N LYS A 281 12.32 2.34 31.71
CA LYS A 281 12.35 3.48 32.65
C LYS A 281 13.26 3.19 33.85
N SER A 282 13.19 1.98 34.41
CA SER A 282 14.07 1.56 35.51
C SER A 282 15.54 1.55 35.09
N GLN A 283 15.86 1.03 33.90
CA GLN A 283 17.23 0.99 33.39
C GLN A 283 17.77 2.39 33.09
N VAL A 284 16.96 3.26 32.48
CA VAL A 284 17.33 4.67 32.22
C VAL A 284 17.60 5.40 33.53
N ALA A 285 16.72 5.28 34.52
CA ALA A 285 16.93 5.89 35.83
C ALA A 285 18.20 5.39 36.52
N ALA A 286 18.53 4.10 36.39
CA ALA A 286 19.78 3.54 36.94
C ALA A 286 21.03 4.10 36.23
N VAL A 287 20.97 4.30 34.92
CA VAL A 287 22.07 4.93 34.15
C VAL A 287 22.21 6.40 34.51
N GLU A 288 21.11 7.15 34.57
CA GLU A 288 21.11 8.55 35.01
C GLU A 288 21.68 8.68 36.43
N TYR A 289 21.29 7.80 37.35
CA TYR A 289 21.83 7.78 38.70
C TYR A 289 23.35 7.54 38.73
N LYS A 290 23.85 6.59 37.92
CA LYS A 290 25.30 6.37 37.75
C LYS A 290 26.00 7.60 37.17
N GLN A 291 25.39 8.29 36.20
CA GLN A 291 25.94 9.53 35.64
C GLN A 291 26.02 10.63 36.70
N VAL A 292 24.99 10.78 37.54
CA VAL A 292 25.00 11.77 38.64
C VAL A 292 26.08 11.44 39.67
N ILE A 293 26.25 10.18 40.05
CA ILE A 293 27.35 9.77 40.95
C ILE A 293 28.70 10.12 40.34
N ALA A 294 28.93 9.73 39.08
CA ALA A 294 30.19 10.02 38.40
C ALA A 294 30.46 11.54 38.30
N GLN A 295 29.44 12.35 38.05
CA GLN A 295 29.56 13.81 38.06
C GLN A 295 29.91 14.36 39.45
N LYS A 296 29.29 13.83 40.52
CA LYS A 296 29.61 14.26 41.89
C LYS A 296 31.01 13.82 42.33
N GLU A 297 31.45 12.64 41.93
CA GLU A 297 32.82 12.17 42.15
C GLU A 297 33.83 13.02 41.39
N ALA A 298 33.58 13.31 40.12
CA ALA A 298 34.38 14.24 39.32
C ALA A 298 34.46 15.62 40.00
N GLN A 299 33.33 16.16 40.46
CA GLN A 299 33.32 17.43 41.20
C GLN A 299 34.14 17.35 42.49
N LYS A 300 34.05 16.26 43.24
CA LYS A 300 34.87 16.04 44.44
C LYS A 300 36.37 16.01 44.10
N THR A 301 36.75 15.39 42.99
CA THR A 301 38.16 15.39 42.53
C THR A 301 38.64 16.77 42.13
N VAL A 302 37.81 17.55 41.42
CA VAL A 302 38.12 18.94 41.06
C VAL A 302 38.32 19.79 42.31
N ASN A 303 37.38 19.72 43.27
CA ASN A 303 37.49 20.49 44.52
C ASN A 303 38.76 20.12 45.31
N LYS A 304 39.12 18.82 45.39
CA LYS A 304 40.37 18.39 46.03
C LYS A 304 41.60 18.96 45.34
N LEU A 305 41.62 18.95 44.01
CA LEU A 305 42.72 19.54 43.23
C LEU A 305 42.79 21.06 43.44
N GLU A 306 41.66 21.75 43.51
CA GLU A 306 41.60 23.18 43.82
C GLU A 306 42.15 23.48 45.22
N ASP A 307 41.79 22.69 46.23
CA ASP A 307 42.33 22.79 47.58
C ASP A 307 43.86 22.58 47.60
N GLU A 308 44.36 21.56 46.90
CA GLU A 308 45.79 21.28 46.77
C GLU A 308 46.52 22.42 46.05
N ILE A 309 45.94 22.95 44.97
CA ILE A 309 46.47 24.12 44.24
C ILE A 309 46.48 25.34 45.14
N HIS A 310 45.44 25.57 45.93
CA HIS A 310 45.35 26.70 46.86
C HIS A 310 46.44 26.59 47.94
N ILE A 311 46.60 25.43 48.57
CA ILE A 311 47.66 25.18 49.56
C ILE A 311 49.04 25.39 48.94
N ALA A 312 49.28 24.83 47.75
CA ALA A 312 50.56 24.98 47.05
C ALA A 312 50.85 26.44 46.69
N LYS A 313 49.82 27.19 46.27
CA LYS A 313 49.91 28.63 45.94
C LYS A 313 50.20 29.47 47.18
N GLU A 314 49.48 29.25 48.28
CA GLU A 314 49.70 29.95 49.54
C GLU A 314 51.10 29.65 50.11
N LYS A 315 51.55 28.40 50.02
CA LYS A 315 52.92 28.03 50.40
C LYS A 315 53.96 28.71 49.52
N ALA A 316 53.78 28.71 48.20
CA ALA A 316 54.68 29.40 47.27
C ALA A 316 54.73 30.92 47.52
N ASN A 317 53.59 31.55 47.83
CA ASN A 317 53.52 32.96 48.20
C ASN A 317 54.24 33.23 49.54
N ALA A 318 54.03 32.37 50.54
CA ALA A 318 54.70 32.46 51.83
C ALA A 318 56.23 32.30 51.67
N ASP A 319 56.69 31.29 50.93
CA ASP A 319 58.10 31.04 50.63
C ASP A 319 58.73 32.20 49.85
N ALA A 320 58.03 32.76 48.85
CA ALA A 320 58.48 33.93 48.11
C ALA A 320 58.58 35.17 49.00
N SER A 321 57.62 35.38 49.90
CA SER A 321 57.63 36.48 50.86
C SER A 321 58.77 36.35 51.88
N PHE A 322 59.02 35.14 52.36
CA PHE A 322 60.14 34.80 53.26
C PHE A 322 61.48 35.05 52.56
N TYR A 323 61.66 34.55 51.34
CA TYR A 323 62.87 34.76 50.56
C TYR A 323 63.12 36.26 50.29
N LYS A 324 62.07 37.02 49.95
CA LYS A 324 62.16 38.47 49.78
C LYS A 324 62.58 39.16 51.07
N ALA A 325 61.97 38.82 52.20
CA ALA A 325 62.32 39.38 53.51
C ALA A 325 63.76 39.04 53.92
N GLN A 326 64.20 37.80 53.70
CA GLN A 326 65.58 37.36 53.95
C GLN A 326 66.57 38.14 53.10
N LYS A 327 66.33 38.28 51.79
CA LYS A 327 67.19 39.05 50.89
C LYS A 327 67.21 40.53 51.22
N GLN A 328 66.08 41.09 51.65
CA GLN A 328 66.03 42.47 52.17
C GLN A 328 66.83 42.61 53.46
N ALA A 329 66.76 41.65 54.39
CA ALA A 329 67.57 41.67 55.60
C ALA A 329 69.07 41.57 55.30
N GLU A 330 69.49 40.69 54.37
CA GLU A 330 70.87 40.60 53.88
C GLU A 330 71.34 41.88 53.19
N ALA A 331 70.48 42.49 52.35
CA ALA A 331 70.77 43.76 51.71
C ALA A 331 70.92 44.90 52.73
N ASN A 332 70.00 44.98 53.70
CA ASN A 332 70.06 45.94 54.80
C ASN A 332 71.34 45.76 55.63
N ALA A 333 71.79 44.53 55.89
CA ALA A 333 73.06 44.27 56.58
C ALA A 333 74.26 44.83 55.82
N LYS A 334 74.27 44.78 54.48
CA LYS A 334 75.33 45.38 53.65
C LYS A 334 75.21 46.90 53.55
N LEU A 335 73.99 47.44 53.60
CA LEU A 335 73.74 48.89 53.63
C LEU A 335 74.12 49.52 54.98
N LEU A 336 74.21 48.74 56.06
CA LEU A 336 74.70 49.18 57.38
C LEU A 336 76.24 49.34 57.43
N SER A 337 76.88 49.71 56.32
CA SER A 337 78.27 50.18 56.38
C SER A 337 78.30 51.61 56.94
N PRO A 338 79.28 51.97 57.79
CA PRO A 338 79.35 53.30 58.38
C PRO A 338 79.41 54.40 57.30
N GLN A 339 80.09 54.10 56.19
CA GLN A 339 80.22 54.99 55.03
C GLN A 339 78.89 55.27 54.34
N PHE A 340 78.01 54.26 54.18
CA PHE A 340 76.70 54.45 53.56
C PHE A 340 75.71 55.17 54.49
N LEU A 341 75.76 54.88 55.80
CA LEU A 341 74.96 55.60 56.79
C LEU A 341 75.32 57.09 56.85
N ASP A 342 76.60 57.44 56.76
CA ASP A 342 77.05 58.83 56.68
C ASP A 342 76.56 59.50 55.40
N LEU A 343 76.66 58.83 54.25
CA LEU A 343 76.12 59.35 52.98
C LEU A 343 74.60 59.57 53.08
N LYS A 344 73.85 58.59 53.61
CA LYS A 344 72.40 58.73 53.81
C LYS A 344 72.04 59.82 54.81
N LYS A 345 72.83 60.00 55.87
CA LYS A 345 72.69 61.10 56.82
C LYS A 345 72.89 62.45 56.14
N ILE A 346 73.91 62.57 55.29
CA ILE A 346 74.17 63.80 54.51
C ILE A 346 73.03 64.06 53.52
N GLU A 347 72.55 63.04 52.80
CA GLU A 347 71.39 63.16 51.90
C GLU A 347 70.13 63.59 52.66
N ALA A 348 69.82 62.98 53.80
CA ALA A 348 68.68 63.37 54.62
C ALA A 348 68.82 64.79 55.18
N ILE A 349 70.03 65.23 55.56
CA ILE A 349 70.31 66.62 55.91
C ILE A 349 70.02 67.53 54.71
N LYS A 350 70.47 67.17 53.50
CA LYS A 350 70.21 67.94 52.29
C LYS A 350 68.70 68.07 52.00
N GLU A 351 67.94 66.99 52.11
CA GLU A 351 66.50 66.99 51.82
C GLU A 351 65.67 67.70 52.90
N ASN A 352 66.06 67.61 54.18
CA ASN A 352 65.34 68.30 55.27
C ASN A 352 65.73 69.77 55.43
N ASN A 353 66.86 70.22 54.89
CA ASN A 353 67.28 71.61 55.06
C ASN A 353 66.59 72.52 54.02
N LYS A 354 65.36 72.95 54.34
CA LYS A 354 64.69 74.06 53.63
C LYS A 354 65.12 75.38 54.28
N ILE A 355 66.02 76.09 53.61
CA ILE A 355 66.47 77.43 54.03
C ILE A 355 65.47 78.46 53.49
N TYR A 356 64.86 79.24 54.39
CA TYR A 356 63.99 80.38 54.05
C TYR A 356 64.71 81.68 54.42
N TYR A 357 64.89 82.62 53.49
CA TYR A 357 65.47 83.95 53.73
C TYR A 357 64.39 85.05 53.61
N GLY A 358 64.26 85.93 54.61
CA GLY A 358 63.44 87.16 54.56
C GLY A 358 62.69 87.53 55.84
N ASP A 359 62.55 88.85 56.10
CA ASP A 359 62.20 89.52 57.37
C ASP A 359 60.75 89.34 57.92
N SER A 360 60.06 88.24 57.61
CA SER A 360 58.85 87.84 58.36
C SER A 360 58.56 86.33 58.25
N ILE A 361 58.93 85.61 59.30
CA ILE A 361 58.76 84.15 59.44
C ILE A 361 57.38 83.83 60.08
N PRO A 362 56.54 82.94 59.49
CA PRO A 362 55.19 82.68 60.01
C PRO A 362 55.15 81.69 61.19
N LYS A 363 54.32 82.00 62.20
CA LYS A 363 54.01 81.11 63.35
C LYS A 363 52.87 80.14 63.00
N ALA A 364 53.16 78.85 62.91
CA ALA A 364 52.14 77.80 63.00
C ALA A 364 52.71 76.56 63.71
N ARG A 365 52.17 76.25 64.89
CA ARG A 365 52.35 74.98 65.63
C ARG A 365 51.31 73.98 65.16
N ILE A 366 51.69 72.73 64.95
CA ILE A 366 50.76 71.62 64.69
C ILE A 366 50.81 70.64 65.88
N THR A 367 49.66 70.44 66.53
CA THR A 367 49.41 69.36 67.49
C THR A 367 48.09 68.71 67.09
N ARG A 368 48.04 67.38 67.00
CA ARG A 368 46.77 66.64 66.93
C ARG A 368 46.82 65.42 67.84
N THR A 369 45.97 65.45 68.86
CA THR A 369 45.67 64.39 69.82
C THR A 369 44.57 63.48 69.26
N ILE A 370 44.60 62.18 69.62
CA ILE A 370 43.61 61.15 69.27
C ILE A 370 42.55 61.08 70.38
N SER A 371 41.26 60.97 70.03
CA SER A 371 40.14 60.79 70.97
C SER A 371 39.37 59.49 70.69
N VAL A 372 39.09 58.72 71.76
CA VAL A 372 38.31 57.46 71.78
C VAL A 372 36.92 57.74 72.34
N SER A 373 35.86 57.21 71.71
CA SER A 373 34.46 57.47 72.12
C SER A 373 33.69 56.17 72.39
N LYS A 374 33.27 56.01 73.67
CA LYS A 374 32.11 55.26 74.22
C LYS A 374 32.15 53.71 74.29
N VAL A 375 31.97 53.21 75.51
CA VAL A 375 31.75 51.80 75.92
C VAL A 375 30.29 51.67 76.39
N HIS A 376 29.55 50.64 75.97
CA HIS A 376 28.24 50.29 76.53
C HIS A 376 28.22 48.84 77.04
N GLY A 377 27.66 48.66 78.24
CA GLY A 377 26.76 47.57 78.65
C GLY A 377 27.32 46.15 78.80
N PHE A 378 27.29 45.64 80.04
CA PHE A 378 27.56 44.24 80.39
C PHE A 378 26.38 43.32 80.00
N ILE A 379 26.67 42.16 79.42
CA ILE A 379 25.74 41.02 79.35
C ILE A 379 26.42 39.87 80.09
N ASP A 380 25.78 39.40 81.17
CA ASP A 380 26.27 38.30 82.01
C ASP A 380 25.77 36.96 81.44
N VAL A 381 26.69 36.15 80.92
CA VAL A 381 26.47 34.73 80.67
C VAL A 381 27.74 33.99 81.08
N GLY A 382 27.72 33.37 82.26
CA GLY A 382 28.60 32.26 82.58
C GLY A 382 30.11 32.58 82.67
N GLY A 383 30.51 33.44 83.61
CA GLY A 383 31.75 33.27 84.37
C GLY A 383 33.10 33.34 83.64
N THR A 384 33.18 33.76 82.38
CA THR A 384 34.46 34.02 81.68
C THR A 384 34.43 35.34 80.92
N GLN A 385 35.30 36.29 81.30
CA GLN A 385 35.43 37.59 80.64
C GLN A 385 36.29 37.45 79.38
N ASN A 386 35.71 37.66 78.20
CA ASN A 386 36.45 37.81 76.94
C ASN A 386 36.24 39.24 76.39
N PHE A 387 37.34 39.96 76.17
CA PHE A 387 37.34 41.28 75.54
C PHE A 387 37.37 41.14 74.01
N VAL A 388 36.43 41.77 73.31
CA VAL A 388 36.49 41.96 71.85
C VAL A 388 36.64 43.46 71.58
N ILE A 389 37.81 43.87 71.08
CA ILE A 389 38.07 45.25 70.64
C ILE A 389 37.97 45.27 69.11
N THR A 390 36.97 45.94 68.56
CA THR A 390 36.87 46.23 67.12
C THR A 390 37.10 47.73 66.89
N PHE A 391 38.09 48.07 66.07
CA PHE A 391 38.37 49.46 65.68
C PHE A 391 37.53 49.84 64.45
N GLN A 392 36.67 50.86 64.58
CA GLN A 392 35.93 51.43 63.46
C GLN A 392 36.68 52.66 62.92
N LYS A 393 37.18 52.61 61.68
CA LYS A 393 37.85 53.75 61.02
C LYS A 393 36.79 54.64 60.35
N ALA A 394 36.69 55.89 60.79
CA ALA A 394 35.86 56.92 60.15
C ALA A 394 36.62 57.64 59.00
N PRO A 395 35.91 58.22 58.02
CA PRO A 395 36.41 58.39 56.64
C PRO A 395 37.09 59.74 56.41
N ARG A 396 37.86 59.85 55.31
CA ARG A 396 38.15 61.17 54.72
C ARG A 396 38.21 61.13 53.20
N ALA A 397 37.39 62.00 52.61
CA ALA A 397 37.35 62.42 51.22
C ALA A 397 38.62 63.23 50.86
N ASP A 398 39.21 63.00 49.69
CA ASP A 398 38.85 63.68 48.43
C ASP A 398 39.86 63.39 47.30
N LYS A 399 39.30 63.04 46.13
CA LYS A 399 39.68 63.36 44.73
C LYS A 399 41.04 62.85 44.18
N LEU A 400 41.02 61.79 43.35
CA LEU A 400 40.93 61.77 41.85
C LEU A 400 42.31 61.95 41.17
N PRO A 401 42.57 61.50 39.91
CA PRO A 401 41.62 61.04 38.87
C PRO A 401 42.05 59.83 37.98
N PHE A 402 41.10 59.42 37.10
CA PHE A 402 41.21 58.61 35.86
C PHE A 402 41.59 57.11 36.01
N GLN A 403 40.99 56.14 35.30
CA GLN A 403 40.31 56.16 34.00
C GLN A 403 39.41 54.90 33.87
N PHE A 404 38.16 55.05 33.43
CA PHE A 404 37.41 53.96 32.78
C PHE A 404 36.75 54.53 31.52
N VAL A 405 37.01 53.91 30.38
CA VAL A 405 36.40 54.24 29.10
C VAL A 405 35.46 53.09 28.70
N LYS A 406 34.17 53.43 28.77
CA LYS A 406 32.98 53.12 27.93
C LYS A 406 32.65 51.67 27.50
N PRO A 407 31.34 51.40 27.39
CA PRO A 407 30.76 51.34 26.04
C PRO A 407 29.61 52.33 25.86
N GLY A 408 29.55 52.90 24.65
CA GLY A 408 28.49 53.79 24.21
C GLY A 408 27.46 53.07 23.34
N ASP A 409 26.22 53.56 23.48
CA ASP A 409 25.14 53.83 22.54
C ASP A 409 24.83 52.97 21.30
N SER A 410 23.50 52.93 21.11
CA SER A 410 22.69 52.81 19.88
C SER A 410 22.13 51.41 19.62
N THR A 411 20.85 51.19 19.33
CA THR A 411 19.70 52.07 19.06
C THR A 411 18.40 51.22 19.08
N ASP A 412 17.29 51.86 19.44
CA ASP A 412 15.92 51.72 18.94
C ASP A 412 15.28 50.34 18.66
N SER A 413 14.14 50.09 19.31
CA SER A 413 12.79 50.32 18.71
C SER A 413 11.70 49.41 19.31
N GLN A 414 10.65 50.07 19.80
CA GLN A 414 9.23 49.71 19.74
C GLN A 414 8.71 48.40 20.36
N GLY A 415 7.70 48.55 21.22
CA GLY A 415 6.41 47.93 20.93
C GLY A 415 5.83 46.93 21.93
N ALA A 416 5.02 47.47 22.85
CA ALA A 416 3.75 46.90 23.33
C ALA A 416 3.70 45.58 24.15
N ARG A 417 3.37 45.82 25.42
CA ARG A 417 2.68 44.99 26.42
C ARG A 417 1.76 43.86 25.91
N ARG A 418 1.86 42.68 26.54
CA ARG A 418 0.73 41.86 26.99
C ARG A 418 1.07 41.22 28.35
N PHE A 419 0.06 41.16 29.22
CA PHE A 419 0.07 40.65 30.60
C PHE A 419 0.70 39.25 30.74
N PRO A 420 1.24 38.94 31.94
CA PRO A 420 0.85 37.69 32.59
C PRO A 420 0.33 37.90 34.01
N SER A 421 -0.69 37.12 34.31
CA SER A 421 -1.22 36.81 35.62
C SER A 421 -0.24 35.96 36.44
N ASP A 422 -0.34 36.16 37.76
CA ASP A 422 0.01 35.24 38.84
C ASP A 422 1.49 34.97 39.17
N GLY A 423 1.87 35.52 40.33
CA GLY A 423 2.59 34.79 41.38
C GLY A 423 4.10 34.74 41.28
N SER A 424 4.80 35.70 41.90
CA SER A 424 6.04 35.40 42.65
C SER A 424 6.55 36.56 43.50
N LEU A 425 7.06 36.15 44.66
CA LEU A 425 7.74 36.83 45.75
C LEU A 425 8.57 38.07 45.39
N ILE A 426 8.36 39.15 46.16
CA ILE A 426 9.25 40.30 46.26
C ILE A 426 10.05 40.14 47.56
N MET A 427 11.37 39.95 47.43
CA MET A 427 12.32 40.14 48.52
C MET A 427 12.91 41.55 48.37
N ALA A 428 12.56 42.43 49.30
CA ALA A 428 13.19 43.73 49.48
C ALA A 428 13.99 43.69 50.78
N GLU A 429 15.30 43.93 50.66
CA GLU A 429 16.22 44.11 51.77
C GLU A 429 16.17 45.58 52.19
N VAL A 430 15.62 45.86 53.37
CA VAL A 430 15.66 47.16 54.02
C VAL A 430 16.17 46.99 55.44
N CYS A 431 17.12 47.86 55.79
CA CYS A 431 17.85 48.02 57.03
C CYS A 431 17.12 47.58 58.32
N GLY A 432 17.79 46.69 59.05
CA GLY A 432 18.03 46.76 60.49
C GLY A 432 16.92 47.30 61.39
N GLU A 433 16.12 46.39 61.93
CA GLU A 433 15.83 46.22 63.37
C GLU A 433 14.76 45.12 63.52
N THR A 434 15.12 44.00 64.14
CA THR A 434 14.25 42.84 64.32
C THR A 434 13.61 42.89 65.71
N VAL A 435 12.28 43.02 65.77
CA VAL A 435 11.49 42.78 67.01
C VAL A 435 10.53 41.63 66.73
N MET A 436 10.83 40.44 67.24
CA MET A 436 9.94 39.26 67.17
C MET A 436 8.87 39.31 68.27
N LYS A 437 7.60 39.12 67.89
CA LYS A 437 6.52 38.70 68.78
C LYS A 437 5.95 37.37 68.29
N LEU A 438 6.02 36.33 69.13
CA LEU A 438 5.31 35.06 68.95
C LEU A 438 3.83 35.21 69.37
N SER A 439 2.92 34.63 68.59
CA SER A 439 1.62 34.16 69.07
C SER A 439 1.29 32.82 68.43
N ILE A 440 0.92 31.86 69.28
CA ILE A 440 0.46 30.50 68.96
C ILE A 440 -1.04 30.56 68.69
N ALA A 441 -1.55 29.80 67.71
CA ALA A 441 -2.90 29.21 67.74
C ALA A 441 -3.03 28.09 66.68
N GLU A 442 -3.42 26.91 67.19
CA GLU A 442 -3.94 25.65 66.59
C GLU A 442 -3.40 25.10 65.27
#